data_AF-A0A8J6CA22-F1
#
_entry.id   AF-A0A8J6CA22-F1
#
_cell.length_a   1.000
_cell.length_b   1.000
_cell.length_c   1.000
_cell.angle_alpha   90.00
_cell.angle_beta   90.00
_cell.angle_gamma   90.00
#
_symmetry.space_group_name_H-M   'P 1'
#
loop_
_entity.id
_entity.type
_entity.pdbx_description
1 polymer ?
#
loop_
_entity_poly.entity_id
_entity_poly.type
_entity_poly.pdbx_seq_one_letter_code
_entity_poly.pdbx_strand_id
1 'polypeptide(L)'
;MQLSCAVPHVAQRFSWDCGLACVEMVLRALGDETSPAKLHAQAGTASVWTIDLAFLLAAHCVPCTYRTSQLGCNPNFAREGFYAERLRDDRERVERLFSRALASGTPCVEHRAVSRDELCLHLGGGSAVAIVLVDRQRLCGTEDGAAERGNAHASEGAHAAGDRPAGAAAATGRLLVQTLGTLVPSALRPSSGAQPASDAPRLAAGGVGGFTGHYLVLVGVSTDSPAYLALDPARERGPVAVPFAELDRARGAFGTDDDVLLVCDERLPKQIVTQSP
;
A
#
# COMPACT_ATOMS: atom_id res chain seq x y z
N MET A 1 3.81 26.36 -12.67
CA MET A 1 2.78 25.54 -13.33
C MET A 1 1.93 24.88 -12.26
N GLN A 2 0.61 24.96 -12.36
CA GLN A 2 -0.30 24.33 -11.42
C GLN A 2 -0.79 23.02 -12.04
N LEU A 3 -0.25 21.89 -11.58
CA LEU A 3 -0.73 20.57 -11.95
C LEU A 3 -2.13 20.40 -11.34
N SER A 4 -3.19 20.50 -12.15
CA SER A 4 -4.55 20.21 -11.70
C SER A 4 -4.82 18.71 -11.86
N CYS A 5 -4.76 17.94 -10.78
CA CYS A 5 -5.34 16.60 -10.76
C CYS A 5 -6.85 16.70 -10.48
N ALA A 6 -7.64 15.89 -11.17
CA ALA A 6 -9.08 15.85 -10.94
C ALA A 6 -9.49 14.97 -9.74
N VAL A 7 -8.59 14.12 -9.23
CA VAL A 7 -8.77 13.43 -7.96
C VAL A 7 -8.50 14.44 -6.83
N PRO A 8 -9.46 14.67 -5.92
CA PRO A 8 -9.28 15.65 -4.86
C PRO A 8 -8.24 15.16 -3.86
N HIS A 9 -7.36 16.07 -3.43
CA HIS A 9 -6.44 15.79 -2.33
C HIS A 9 -7.18 15.77 -0.99
N VAL A 10 -6.83 14.81 -0.13
CA VAL A 10 -7.29 14.71 1.26
C VAL A 10 -6.08 14.47 2.16
N ALA A 11 -5.85 15.38 3.10
CA ALA A 11 -4.84 15.20 4.14
C ALA A 11 -5.29 14.17 5.19
N GLN A 12 -4.36 13.34 5.66
CA GLN A 12 -4.57 12.44 6.79
C GLN A 12 -4.84 13.25 8.07
N ARG A 13 -5.71 12.74 8.95
CA ARG A 13 -6.14 13.45 10.17
C ARG A 13 -5.40 12.97 11.41
N PHE A 14 -4.84 11.76 11.34
CA PHE A 14 -4.10 11.11 12.40
C PHE A 14 -2.76 10.58 11.85
N SER A 15 -1.89 10.08 12.71
CA SER A 15 -0.60 9.52 12.26
C SER A 15 -0.73 8.17 11.55
N TRP A 16 -1.91 7.54 11.61
CA TRP A 16 -2.13 6.15 11.17
C TRP A 16 -3.13 6.02 10.01
N ASP A 17 -3.91 7.07 9.70
CA ASP A 17 -5.04 7.00 8.76
C ASP A 17 -4.67 7.39 7.32
N CYS A 18 -3.39 7.43 6.95
CA CYS A 18 -2.96 7.76 5.58
C CYS A 18 -3.64 6.86 4.52
N GLY A 19 -3.79 5.56 4.79
CA GLY A 19 -4.51 4.64 3.92
C GLY A 19 -6.00 4.97 3.79
N LEU A 20 -6.65 5.39 4.89
CA LEU A 20 -8.06 5.80 4.85
C LEU A 20 -8.23 7.11 4.08
N ALA A 21 -7.30 8.05 4.22
CA ALA A 21 -7.28 9.26 3.40
C ALA A 21 -7.11 8.94 1.91
N CYS A 22 -6.27 7.95 1.55
CA CYS A 22 -6.17 7.45 0.18
C CYS A 22 -7.49 6.90 -0.35
N VAL A 23 -8.19 6.07 0.43
CA VAL A 23 -9.52 5.58 0.06
C VAL A 23 -10.50 6.74 -0.09
N GLU A 24 -10.51 7.71 0.83
CA GLU A 24 -11.36 8.91 0.76
C GLU A 24 -11.13 9.71 -0.54
N MET A 25 -9.88 9.90 -0.98
CA MET A 25 -9.57 10.57 -2.25
C MET A 25 -10.18 9.84 -3.45
N VAL A 26 -10.04 8.51 -3.50
CA VAL A 26 -10.59 7.68 -4.59
C VAL A 26 -12.12 7.70 -4.57
N LEU A 27 -12.74 7.54 -3.41
CA LEU A 27 -14.19 7.59 -3.24
C LEU A 27 -14.77 8.92 -3.70
N ARG A 28 -14.18 10.05 -3.26
CA ARG A 28 -14.62 11.39 -3.68
C ARG A 28 -14.46 11.61 -5.19
N ALA A 29 -13.38 11.10 -5.79
CA ALA A 29 -13.19 11.19 -7.24
C ALA A 29 -14.27 10.42 -8.03
N LEU A 30 -14.85 9.38 -7.41
CA LEU A 30 -15.93 8.57 -7.97
C LEU A 30 -17.34 9.11 -7.60
N GLY A 31 -17.43 10.25 -6.93
CA GLY A 31 -18.69 10.87 -6.51
C GLY A 31 -19.33 10.27 -5.27
N ASP A 32 -18.59 9.48 -4.48
CA ASP A 32 -19.08 8.98 -3.19
C ASP A 32 -18.94 10.07 -2.10
N GLU A 33 -20.03 10.31 -1.37
CA GLU A 33 -20.13 11.37 -0.35
C GLU A 33 -19.86 10.88 1.08
N THR A 34 -19.25 9.70 1.24
CA THR A 34 -19.00 9.10 2.56
C THR A 34 -18.14 10.01 3.42
N SER A 35 -18.65 10.30 4.62
CA SER A 35 -17.95 11.16 5.56
C SER A 35 -16.70 10.46 6.10
N PRO A 36 -15.66 11.24 6.46
CA PRO A 36 -14.46 10.68 7.07
C PRO A 36 -14.75 9.83 8.31
N ALA A 37 -15.66 10.30 9.16
CA ALA A 37 -16.05 9.60 10.39
C ALA A 37 -16.69 8.24 10.09
N LYS A 38 -17.53 8.16 9.05
CA LYS A 38 -18.15 6.91 8.62
C LYS A 38 -17.10 5.94 8.06
N LEU A 39 -16.15 6.44 7.26
CA LEU A 39 -15.05 5.63 6.73
C LEU A 39 -14.16 5.06 7.84
N HIS A 40 -13.82 5.87 8.86
CA HIS A 40 -13.09 5.40 10.05
C HIS A 40 -13.88 4.34 10.83
N ALA A 41 -15.19 4.54 10.99
CA ALA A 41 -16.05 3.57 11.66
C ALA A 41 -16.17 2.24 10.88
N GLN A 42 -16.21 2.30 9.55
CA GLN A 42 -16.21 1.11 8.68
C GLN A 42 -14.88 0.36 8.74
N ALA A 43 -13.75 1.07 8.83
CA ALA A 43 -12.44 0.46 9.00
C ALA A 43 -12.34 -0.32 10.32
N GLY A 44 -12.91 0.23 11.40
CA GLY A 44 -13.03 -0.45 12.70
C GLY A 44 -11.69 -0.74 13.40
N THR A 45 -10.58 -0.18 12.91
CA THR A 45 -9.23 -0.35 13.43
C THR A 45 -8.37 0.88 13.16
N ALA A 46 -7.37 1.12 14.02
CA ALA A 46 -6.31 2.09 13.78
C ALA A 46 -5.03 1.45 13.21
N SER A 47 -4.99 0.11 13.11
CA SER A 47 -3.91 -0.66 12.47
C SER A 47 -4.39 -1.11 11.10
N VAL A 48 -4.34 -0.19 10.13
CA VAL A 48 -4.93 -0.38 8.79
C VAL A 48 -3.93 -1.09 7.89
N TRP A 49 -4.36 -2.20 7.27
CA TRP A 49 -3.60 -2.97 6.29
C TRP A 49 -4.18 -2.78 4.89
N THR A 50 -3.40 -3.09 3.85
CA THR A 50 -3.83 -2.90 2.45
C THR A 50 -5.10 -3.69 2.13
N ILE A 51 -5.26 -4.89 2.69
CA ILE A 51 -6.48 -5.68 2.53
C ILE A 51 -7.72 -5.01 3.16
N ASP A 52 -7.57 -4.24 4.24
CA ASP A 52 -8.67 -3.45 4.80
C ASP A 52 -9.13 -2.38 3.83
N LEU A 53 -8.18 -1.65 3.23
CA LEU A 53 -8.44 -0.63 2.22
C LEU A 53 -9.17 -1.22 1.01
N ALA A 54 -8.76 -2.41 0.57
CA ALA A 54 -9.40 -3.14 -0.52
C ALA A 54 -10.86 -3.49 -0.20
N PHE A 55 -11.16 -3.96 1.03
CA PHE A 55 -12.52 -4.21 1.48
C PHE A 55 -13.35 -2.93 1.65
N LEU A 56 -12.74 -1.82 2.06
CA LEU A 56 -13.41 -0.52 2.11
C LEU A 56 -13.82 -0.08 0.71
N LEU A 57 -12.93 -0.14 -0.29
CA LEU A 57 -13.31 0.15 -1.69
C LEU A 57 -14.45 -0.76 -2.16
N ALA A 58 -14.36 -2.08 -1.90
CA ALA A 58 -15.40 -3.03 -2.26
C ALA A 58 -16.76 -2.72 -1.59
N ALA A 59 -16.77 -2.29 -0.32
CA ALA A 59 -17.99 -1.91 0.41
C ALA A 59 -18.69 -0.68 -0.19
N HIS A 60 -17.96 0.13 -0.97
CA HIS A 60 -18.47 1.29 -1.71
C HIS A 60 -18.70 1.00 -3.20
N CYS A 61 -18.78 -0.29 -3.57
CA CYS A 61 -18.96 -0.71 -4.96
C CYS A 61 -17.87 -0.20 -5.91
N VAL A 62 -16.65 -0.03 -5.39
CA VAL A 62 -15.47 0.32 -6.17
C VAL A 62 -14.63 -0.93 -6.39
N PRO A 63 -14.66 -1.52 -7.60
CA PRO A 63 -13.84 -2.69 -7.88
C PRO A 63 -12.36 -2.32 -7.87
N CYS A 64 -11.55 -3.15 -7.24
CA CYS A 64 -10.10 -3.00 -7.24
C CYS A 64 -9.40 -4.35 -7.37
N THR A 65 -8.20 -4.31 -7.95
CA THR A 65 -7.26 -5.42 -7.96
C THR A 65 -6.15 -5.14 -6.94
N TYR A 66 -6.10 -5.94 -5.89
CA TYR A 66 -5.03 -5.93 -4.90
C TYR A 66 -3.92 -6.88 -5.32
N ARG A 67 -2.73 -6.33 -5.53
CA ARG A 67 -1.49 -7.05 -5.84
C ARG A 67 -0.51 -6.92 -4.70
N THR A 68 0.07 -8.04 -4.32
CA THR A 68 1.03 -8.15 -3.22
C THR A 68 1.99 -9.31 -3.47
N SER A 69 3.23 -9.20 -2.99
CA SER A 69 4.19 -10.30 -2.95
C SER A 69 4.00 -11.21 -1.71
N GLN A 70 3.15 -10.83 -0.76
CA GLN A 70 2.86 -11.60 0.46
C GLN A 70 1.36 -11.69 0.76
N LEU A 71 0.82 -12.92 0.79
CA LEU A 71 -0.54 -13.15 1.31
C LEU A 71 -0.52 -13.28 2.83
N GLY A 72 -1.41 -12.55 3.50
CA GLY A 72 -1.50 -12.55 4.96
C GLY A 72 -0.33 -11.83 5.65
N CYS A 73 -0.18 -12.05 6.95
CA CYS A 73 0.94 -11.47 7.68
C CYS A 73 2.22 -12.27 7.42
N ASN A 74 3.30 -11.62 6.95
CA ASN A 74 4.59 -12.28 6.77
C ASN A 74 5.08 -12.86 8.12
N PRO A 75 5.32 -14.17 8.23
CA PRO A 75 5.79 -14.78 9.47
C PRO A 75 7.19 -14.29 9.88
N ASN A 76 7.98 -13.75 8.94
CA ASN A 76 9.31 -13.23 9.23
C ASN A 76 9.29 -11.95 10.08
N PHE A 77 8.21 -11.15 10.03
CA PHE A 77 8.06 -9.96 10.88
C PHE A 77 7.85 -10.30 12.36
N ALA A 78 7.48 -11.54 12.71
CA ALA A 78 7.32 -11.96 14.11
C ALA A 78 8.65 -11.98 14.89
N ARG A 79 9.79 -11.93 14.19
CA ARG A 79 11.14 -11.89 14.77
C ARG A 79 11.66 -10.48 15.02
N GLU A 80 11.00 -9.45 14.49
CA GLU A 80 11.37 -8.05 14.73
C GLU A 80 10.55 -7.50 15.89
N GLY A 81 11.24 -7.12 16.99
CA GLY A 81 10.59 -6.79 18.26
C GLY A 81 9.53 -5.69 18.20
N PHE A 82 9.59 -4.81 17.19
CA PHE A 82 8.61 -3.74 16.95
C PHE A 82 7.25 -4.26 16.43
N TYR A 83 7.25 -5.38 15.71
CA TYR A 83 6.07 -5.96 15.08
C TYR A 83 5.37 -7.03 15.94
N ALA A 84 6.07 -7.61 16.91
CA ALA A 84 5.66 -8.85 17.58
C ALA A 84 4.32 -8.79 18.34
N GLU A 85 3.91 -7.64 18.89
CA GLU A 85 2.65 -7.52 19.64
C GLU A 85 1.47 -7.16 18.73
N ARG A 86 1.58 -6.09 17.93
CA ARG A 86 0.48 -5.66 17.03
C ARG A 86 0.20 -6.64 15.89
N LEU A 87 1.22 -7.34 15.37
CA LEU A 87 1.00 -8.41 14.39
C LEU A 87 0.23 -9.59 14.96
N ARG A 88 0.36 -9.90 16.26
CA ARG A 88 -0.41 -10.99 16.87
C ARG A 88 -1.90 -10.66 16.90
N ASP A 89 -2.23 -9.42 17.23
CA ASP A 89 -3.62 -8.95 17.29
C ASP A 89 -4.26 -8.83 15.90
N ASP A 90 -3.48 -8.40 14.89
CA ASP A 90 -3.98 -8.22 13.53
C ASP A 90 -4.02 -9.50 12.70
N ARG A 91 -3.17 -10.50 13.01
CA ARG A 91 -2.99 -11.71 12.20
C ARG A 91 -4.30 -12.39 11.87
N GLU A 92 -5.11 -12.70 12.88
CA GLU A 92 -6.35 -13.45 12.68
C GLU A 92 -7.32 -12.66 11.80
N ARG A 93 -7.39 -11.33 11.98
CA ARG A 93 -8.23 -10.45 11.16
C ARG A 93 -7.75 -10.41 9.72
N VAL A 94 -6.47 -10.16 9.49
CA VAL A 94 -5.87 -10.05 8.15
C VAL A 94 -6.00 -11.38 7.40
N GLU A 95 -5.66 -12.51 8.04
CA GLU A 95 -5.78 -13.84 7.43
C GLU A 95 -7.24 -14.19 7.07
N ARG A 96 -8.21 -13.83 7.93
CA ARG A 96 -9.64 -13.96 7.59
C ARG A 96 -10.05 -13.08 6.41
N LEU A 97 -9.54 -11.84 6.31
CA LEU A 97 -9.85 -10.94 5.19
C LEU A 97 -9.32 -11.49 3.87
N PHE A 98 -8.07 -11.96 3.82
CA PHE A 98 -7.54 -12.64 2.63
C PHE A 98 -8.36 -13.89 2.27
N SER A 99 -8.73 -14.72 3.26
CA SER A 99 -9.56 -15.90 3.02
C SER A 99 -10.92 -15.54 2.41
N ARG A 100 -11.55 -14.47 2.91
CA ARG A 100 -12.82 -13.94 2.37
C ARG A 100 -12.66 -13.39 0.95
N ALA A 101 -11.57 -12.67 0.67
CA ALA A 101 -11.32 -12.10 -0.64
C ALA A 101 -11.10 -13.21 -1.69
N LEU A 102 -10.30 -14.23 -1.35
CA LEU A 102 -10.08 -15.39 -2.22
C LEU A 102 -11.35 -16.22 -2.45
N ALA A 103 -12.21 -16.36 -1.43
CA ALA A 103 -13.46 -17.12 -1.55
C ALA A 103 -14.55 -16.39 -2.35
N SER A 104 -14.62 -15.06 -2.24
CA SER A 104 -15.65 -14.23 -2.91
C SER A 104 -15.20 -13.65 -4.25
N GLY A 105 -13.89 -13.57 -4.49
CA GLY A 105 -13.28 -12.86 -5.62
C GLY A 105 -13.36 -11.33 -5.52
N THR A 106 -13.87 -10.77 -4.42
CA THR A 106 -14.02 -9.31 -4.25
C THR A 106 -13.60 -8.88 -2.83
N PRO A 107 -12.55 -8.06 -2.68
CA PRO A 107 -11.70 -7.51 -3.74
C PRO A 107 -10.92 -8.62 -4.48
N CYS A 108 -10.54 -8.36 -5.74
CA CYS A 108 -9.73 -9.29 -6.51
C CYS A 108 -8.30 -9.26 -5.95
N VAL A 109 -7.75 -10.41 -5.54
CA VAL A 109 -6.40 -10.51 -4.97
C VAL A 109 -5.51 -11.35 -5.87
N GLU A 110 -4.37 -10.79 -6.27
CA GLU A 110 -3.35 -11.44 -7.08
C GLU A 110 -2.03 -11.51 -6.30
N HIS A 111 -1.49 -12.72 -6.12
CA HIS A 111 -0.20 -12.93 -5.43
C HIS A 111 0.97 -12.71 -6.39
N ARG A 112 1.25 -11.45 -6.71
CA ARG A 112 2.39 -10.99 -7.50
C ARG A 112 2.67 -9.51 -7.26
N ALA A 113 3.92 -9.11 -7.48
CA ALA A 113 4.29 -7.69 -7.54
C ALA A 113 3.80 -7.02 -8.85
N VAL A 114 3.79 -5.68 -8.85
CA VAL A 114 3.51 -4.83 -10.02
C VAL A 114 4.80 -4.18 -10.50
N SER A 115 5.07 -4.24 -11.80
CA SER A 115 6.24 -3.55 -12.38
C SER A 115 5.96 -2.05 -12.61
N ARG A 116 7.04 -1.26 -12.74
CA ARG A 116 6.95 0.15 -13.15
C ARG A 116 6.18 0.31 -14.46
N ASP A 117 6.52 -0.50 -15.47
CA ASP A 117 5.91 -0.44 -16.79
C ASP A 117 4.41 -0.72 -16.72
N GLU A 118 4.01 -1.69 -15.92
CA GLU A 118 2.59 -2.00 -15.69
C GLU A 118 1.86 -0.85 -14.99
N LEU A 119 2.45 -0.24 -13.94
CA LEU A 119 1.90 0.96 -13.31
C LEU A 119 1.77 2.11 -14.31
N CYS A 120 2.80 2.37 -15.13
CA CYS A 120 2.76 3.41 -16.15
C CYS A 120 1.68 3.15 -17.20
N LEU A 121 1.51 1.91 -17.65
CA LEU A 121 0.46 1.53 -18.60
C LEU A 121 -0.94 1.78 -18.03
N HIS A 122 -1.19 1.37 -16.78
CA HIS A 122 -2.49 1.62 -16.14
C HIS A 122 -2.75 3.12 -15.96
N LEU A 123 -1.78 3.84 -15.38
CA LEU A 123 -1.93 5.26 -15.01
C LEU A 123 -1.92 6.20 -16.23
N GLY A 124 -1.23 5.82 -17.32
CA GLY A 124 -1.16 6.61 -18.55
C GLY A 124 -2.46 6.58 -19.37
N GLY A 125 -3.32 5.58 -19.14
CA GLY A 125 -4.63 5.47 -19.81
C GLY A 125 -5.69 6.46 -19.30
N GLY A 126 -5.43 7.16 -18.19
CA GLY A 126 -6.30 8.21 -17.65
C GLY A 126 -7.60 7.74 -16.98
N SER A 127 -7.83 6.43 -16.88
CA SER A 127 -9.01 5.81 -16.24
C SER A 127 -8.63 4.89 -15.07
N ALA A 128 -7.42 5.04 -14.53
CA ALA A 128 -6.96 4.26 -13.40
C ALA A 128 -6.17 5.12 -12.41
N VAL A 129 -6.27 4.76 -11.14
CA VAL A 129 -5.42 5.25 -10.05
C VAL A 129 -4.87 4.05 -9.28
N ALA A 130 -3.77 4.26 -8.54
CA ALA A 130 -3.19 3.21 -7.71
C ALA A 130 -3.00 3.69 -6.28
N ILE A 131 -3.50 2.97 -5.28
CA ILE A 131 -3.07 3.17 -3.89
C ILE A 131 -1.86 2.29 -3.66
N VAL A 132 -0.73 2.86 -3.26
CA VAL A 132 0.54 2.13 -3.08
C VAL A 132 1.05 2.27 -1.65
N LEU A 133 1.57 1.18 -1.09
CA LEU A 133 2.30 1.21 0.17
C LEU A 133 3.79 1.45 -0.10
N VAL A 134 4.39 2.38 0.65
CA VAL A 134 5.82 2.66 0.57
C VAL A 134 6.45 2.77 1.96
N ASP A 135 7.76 2.56 2.03
CA ASP A 135 8.56 3.00 3.16
C ASP A 135 8.81 4.51 3.07
N ARG A 136 8.16 5.26 3.97
CA ARG A 136 8.21 6.73 4.01
C ARG A 136 9.63 7.27 4.11
N GLN A 137 10.54 6.56 4.77
CA GLN A 137 11.93 7.01 4.93
C GLN A 137 12.73 7.01 3.62
N ARG A 138 12.19 6.35 2.59
CA ARG A 138 12.82 6.24 1.27
C ARG A 138 12.19 7.15 0.22
N LEU A 139 11.09 7.83 0.54
CA LEU A 139 10.65 9.00 -0.20
C LEU A 139 11.60 10.15 0.17
N CYS A 140 12.29 10.72 -0.80
CA CYS A 140 13.24 11.78 -0.54
C CYS A 140 12.49 13.02 -0.01
N GLY A 141 12.96 13.54 1.12
CA GLY A 141 12.51 14.83 1.61
C GLY A 141 12.99 15.91 0.65
N THR A 142 12.10 16.42 -0.20
CA THR A 142 12.29 17.77 -0.71
C THR A 142 12.16 18.70 0.49
N GLU A 143 13.31 19.26 0.90
CA GLU A 143 13.55 20.25 1.99
C GLU A 143 14.00 19.66 3.34
N ASP A 144 15.28 19.28 3.43
CA ASP A 144 16.29 19.94 4.30
C ASP A 144 17.62 19.17 4.25
N GLY A 145 18.71 19.84 3.87
CA GLY A 145 20.06 19.29 3.99
C GLY A 145 20.87 19.09 2.70
N ALA A 146 20.73 19.95 1.69
CA ALA A 146 21.76 20.11 0.68
C ALA A 146 22.93 20.93 1.25
N ALA A 147 23.73 20.34 2.14
CA ALA A 147 25.06 20.81 2.47
C ALA A 147 25.91 19.66 3.02
N GLU A 148 27.01 19.40 2.30
CA GLU A 148 28.22 18.72 2.77
C GLU A 148 28.16 17.20 3.02
N ARG A 149 28.61 16.46 1.99
CA ARG A 149 29.99 15.93 2.03
C ARG A 149 30.44 15.45 0.66
N GLY A 150 31.43 16.15 0.13
CA GLY A 150 32.21 15.70 -1.01
C GLY A 150 33.22 14.63 -0.62
N ASN A 151 33.44 13.75 -1.60
CA ASN A 151 34.68 13.09 -1.98
C ASN A 151 35.43 12.20 -0.96
N ALA A 152 35.47 10.90 -1.25
CA ALA A 152 36.71 10.12 -1.15
C ALA A 152 36.65 8.82 -1.99
N HIS A 153 37.39 8.86 -3.10
CA HIS A 153 38.29 7.83 -3.64
C HIS A 153 37.85 6.38 -3.91
N ALA A 154 38.10 6.02 -5.18
CA ALA A 154 38.18 4.69 -5.74
C ALA A 154 39.36 3.86 -5.23
N SER A 155 39.17 2.53 -5.24
CA SER A 155 40.24 1.58 -5.60
C SER A 155 39.63 0.29 -6.16
N GLU A 156 40.08 -0.06 -7.36
CA GLU A 156 39.83 -1.31 -8.08
C GLU A 156 40.52 -2.52 -7.41
N GLY A 157 40.03 -3.73 -7.71
CA GLY A 157 40.71 -5.00 -7.44
C GLY A 157 39.90 -6.21 -7.94
N ALA A 158 40.45 -6.92 -8.92
CA ALA A 158 39.81 -7.94 -9.75
C ALA A 158 40.04 -9.41 -9.30
N HIS A 159 39.44 -10.34 -10.07
CA HIS A 159 39.63 -11.80 -10.18
C HIS A 159 38.82 -12.73 -9.26
N ALA A 160 38.37 -13.94 -9.64
CA ALA A 160 38.15 -14.66 -10.90
C ALA A 160 37.53 -16.05 -10.54
N ALA A 161 36.73 -16.64 -11.46
CA ALA A 161 36.38 -18.08 -11.61
C ALA A 161 35.73 -18.82 -10.41
N GLY A 162 34.87 -19.82 -10.52
CA GLY A 162 34.35 -20.66 -11.61
C GLY A 162 33.44 -21.74 -10.99
N ASP A 163 32.94 -22.63 -11.83
CA ASP A 163 32.20 -23.89 -11.55
C ASP A 163 30.69 -23.92 -11.22
N ARG A 164 29.97 -24.52 -12.19
CA ARG A 164 28.74 -25.33 -12.02
C ARG A 164 29.14 -26.79 -11.79
N PRO A 165 28.27 -27.64 -11.19
CA PRO A 165 27.34 -28.48 -11.97
C PRO A 165 25.92 -28.48 -11.35
N ALA A 166 24.82 -28.48 -12.14
CA ALA A 166 24.10 -29.61 -12.75
C ALA A 166 23.46 -30.63 -11.77
N GLY A 167 22.12 -30.77 -11.84
CA GLY A 167 21.46 -32.06 -11.63
C GLY A 167 20.18 -32.11 -10.75
N ALA A 168 19.07 -32.49 -11.40
CA ALA A 168 17.93 -33.26 -10.87
C ALA A 168 16.96 -32.57 -9.86
N ALA A 169 15.66 -32.88 -9.79
CA ALA A 169 14.72 -33.61 -10.62
C ALA A 169 13.31 -33.27 -10.11
N ALA A 170 12.32 -33.50 -10.95
CA ALA A 170 10.90 -33.36 -10.67
C ALA A 170 10.45 -34.20 -9.46
N ALA A 171 9.53 -33.65 -8.67
CA ALA A 171 8.65 -34.41 -7.80
C ALA A 171 7.24 -33.81 -7.83
N THR A 172 6.42 -34.41 -8.67
CA THR A 172 4.96 -34.30 -8.71
C THR A 172 4.38 -34.90 -7.44
N GLY A 173 3.89 -34.05 -6.54
CA GLY A 173 3.16 -34.45 -5.33
C GLY A 173 1.70 -34.04 -5.42
N ARG A 174 0.82 -35.00 -5.71
CA ARG A 174 -0.64 -34.89 -5.56
C ARG A 174 -0.97 -34.51 -4.12
N LEU A 175 -1.81 -33.49 -3.90
CA LEU A 175 -2.49 -33.31 -2.62
C LEU A 175 -3.97 -33.68 -2.76
N LEU A 176 -4.38 -34.65 -1.95
CA LEU A 176 -5.74 -35.15 -1.83
C LEU A 176 -6.70 -34.05 -1.36
N VAL A 177 -7.78 -33.87 -2.12
CA VAL A 177 -9.03 -33.28 -1.63
C VAL A 177 -9.62 -34.25 -0.60
N GLN A 178 -9.70 -33.82 0.65
CA GLN A 178 -10.57 -34.44 1.64
C GLN A 178 -11.66 -33.45 2.02
N THR A 179 -12.84 -33.73 1.49
CA THR A 179 -14.13 -33.14 1.87
C THR A 179 -14.54 -33.68 3.23
N LEU A 180 -14.83 -32.83 4.21
CA LEU A 180 -15.73 -33.17 5.33
C LEU A 180 -16.31 -31.89 5.97
N GLY A 181 -17.64 -31.86 6.06
CA GLY A 181 -18.35 -31.44 7.28
C GLY A 181 -18.79 -29.98 7.40
N THR A 182 -19.98 -29.69 6.86
CA THR A 182 -20.86 -28.61 7.34
C THR A 182 -21.21 -28.76 8.81
N LEU A 183 -20.89 -27.76 9.64
CA LEU A 183 -21.62 -27.44 10.87
C LEU A 183 -21.62 -25.92 11.10
N VAL A 184 -22.83 -25.35 11.16
CA VAL A 184 -23.12 -23.96 11.47
C VAL A 184 -23.24 -23.80 12.98
N PRO A 185 -22.61 -22.79 13.61
CA PRO A 185 -23.06 -22.31 14.91
C PRO A 185 -23.83 -20.98 14.79
N SER A 186 -24.95 -20.99 15.49
CA SER A 186 -25.91 -19.92 15.66
C SER A 186 -25.36 -18.72 16.44
N ALA A 187 -26.03 -17.59 16.23
CA ALA A 187 -25.72 -16.25 16.70
C ALA A 187 -25.62 -16.10 18.23
N LEU A 188 -24.63 -15.31 18.68
CA LEU A 188 -24.61 -14.66 19.98
C LEU A 188 -24.36 -13.16 19.79
N ARG A 189 -25.27 -12.37 20.36
CA ARG A 189 -25.33 -10.89 20.31
C ARG A 189 -24.13 -10.25 21.02
N PRO A 190 -23.62 -9.09 20.56
CA PRO A 190 -22.73 -8.28 21.39
C PRO A 190 -23.55 -7.34 22.28
N SER A 191 -23.23 -7.37 23.58
CA SER A 191 -23.60 -6.37 24.58
C SER A 191 -22.69 -5.15 24.49
N SER A 192 -23.27 -4.02 24.91
CA SER A 192 -22.76 -2.65 24.95
C SER A 192 -21.40 -2.42 25.61
N GLY A 193 -20.66 -1.47 25.05
CA GLY A 193 -20.08 -0.35 25.81
C GLY A 193 -18.69 -0.55 26.42
N ALA A 194 -17.65 -0.14 25.69
CA ALA A 194 -16.44 0.46 26.25
C ALA A 194 -15.70 1.24 25.14
N GLN A 195 -15.59 2.56 25.28
CA GLN A 195 -14.65 3.35 24.49
C GLN A 195 -13.25 3.18 25.08
N PRO A 196 -12.20 2.90 24.30
CA PRO A 196 -10.84 2.99 24.81
C PRO A 196 -10.39 4.45 24.81
N ALA A 197 -9.89 4.86 25.97
CA ALA A 197 -9.35 6.18 26.25
C ALA A 197 -8.11 6.49 25.40
N SER A 198 -8.02 7.76 25.01
CA SER A 198 -6.84 8.41 24.47
C SER A 198 -5.75 8.46 25.54
N ASP A 199 -4.61 7.80 25.31
CA ASP A 199 -3.28 8.19 25.79
C ASP A 199 -2.24 7.16 25.33
N ALA A 200 -1.62 7.42 24.17
CA ALA A 200 -0.44 6.67 23.74
C ALA A 200 0.82 7.37 24.30
N PRO A 201 1.74 6.65 24.97
CA PRO A 201 2.94 7.25 25.50
C PRO A 201 3.90 7.62 24.36
N ARG A 202 4.47 8.84 24.43
CA ARG A 202 5.62 9.24 23.62
C ARG A 202 6.84 8.44 24.09
N LEU A 203 7.17 7.34 23.41
CA LEU A 203 8.47 6.70 23.57
C LEU A 203 9.51 7.33 22.64
N ALA A 204 10.65 7.65 23.26
CA ALA A 204 11.78 8.36 22.69
C ALA A 204 12.51 7.56 21.60
N ALA A 205 13.10 8.32 20.66
CA ALA A 205 13.90 7.85 19.55
C ALA A 205 15.15 7.05 20.00
N GLY A 206 15.40 5.93 19.32
CA GLY A 206 16.64 5.16 19.44
C GLY A 206 16.63 3.87 18.61
N GLY A 207 17.15 3.92 17.38
CA GLY A 207 17.40 2.73 16.55
C GLY A 207 17.50 3.03 15.05
N VAL A 208 18.57 2.54 14.42
CA VAL A 208 18.98 2.79 13.02
C VAL A 208 17.90 2.31 12.02
N GLY A 209 17.25 3.25 11.32
CA GLY A 209 16.49 3.04 10.07
C GLY A 209 15.33 2.02 10.11
N GLY A 210 14.34 2.21 10.97
CA GLY A 210 13.15 1.36 11.02
C GLY A 210 12.13 1.68 9.90
N PHE A 211 11.50 0.66 9.31
CA PHE A 211 10.44 0.82 8.32
C PHE A 211 9.29 1.71 8.84
N THR A 212 8.83 2.66 8.02
CA THR A 212 7.64 3.46 8.33
C THR A 212 6.67 3.39 7.14
N GLY A 213 5.68 2.51 7.21
CA GLY A 213 4.68 2.36 6.16
C GLY A 213 3.86 3.65 5.94
N HIS A 214 3.67 4.03 4.68
CA HIS A 214 2.90 5.19 4.28
C HIS A 214 2.21 4.92 2.94
N TYR A 215 0.93 5.28 2.84
CA TYR A 215 0.16 5.11 1.59
C TYR A 215 0.13 6.39 0.77
N LEU A 216 0.23 6.25 -0.55
CA LEU A 216 0.06 7.32 -1.54
C LEU A 216 -1.02 6.92 -2.56
N VAL A 217 -1.64 7.91 -3.20
CA VAL A 217 -2.46 7.66 -4.41
C VAL A 217 -1.69 8.13 -5.64
N LEU A 218 -1.32 7.20 -6.52
CA LEU A 218 -0.76 7.53 -7.81
C LEU A 218 -1.88 7.97 -8.76
N VAL A 219 -1.70 9.22 -9.15
CA VAL A 219 -2.42 10.11 -10.06
C VAL A 219 -2.55 9.69 -11.51
N GLY A 220 -1.41 9.24 -12.00
CA GLY A 220 -0.92 9.52 -13.36
C GLY A 220 0.60 9.53 -13.43
N VAL A 221 1.10 9.81 -14.64
CA VAL A 221 2.55 9.89 -14.95
C VAL A 221 2.86 11.28 -15.50
N SER A 222 3.98 11.88 -15.07
CA SER A 222 4.43 13.18 -15.56
C SER A 222 4.87 13.08 -17.02
N THR A 223 4.47 14.06 -17.84
CA THR A 223 4.94 14.19 -19.23
C THR A 223 6.31 14.88 -19.33
N ASP A 224 6.70 15.60 -18.28
CA ASP A 224 7.85 16.49 -18.28
C ASP A 224 9.09 15.85 -17.63
N SER A 225 8.88 14.79 -16.85
CA SER A 225 9.94 14.11 -16.09
C SER A 225 9.60 12.64 -15.87
N PRO A 226 10.60 11.76 -15.64
CA PRO A 226 10.38 10.34 -15.34
C PRO A 226 9.88 10.15 -13.89
N ALA A 227 8.65 10.60 -13.64
CA ALA A 227 8.03 10.65 -12.33
C ALA A 227 6.54 10.27 -12.37
N TYR A 228 6.06 9.69 -11.28
CA TYR A 228 4.63 9.56 -11.02
C TYR A 228 4.08 10.88 -10.47
N LEU A 229 2.81 11.17 -10.75
CA LEU A 229 2.07 12.20 -10.03
C LEU A 229 1.40 11.53 -8.84
N ALA A 230 1.68 11.94 -7.61
CA ALA A 230 1.15 11.30 -6.41
C ALA A 230 0.42 12.31 -5.51
N LEU A 231 -0.72 11.90 -4.95
CA LEU A 231 -1.36 12.57 -3.83
C LEU A 231 -0.86 11.93 -2.54
N ASP A 232 -0.18 12.74 -1.73
CA ASP A 232 0.38 12.34 -0.46
C ASP A 232 -0.51 12.87 0.67
N PRO A 233 -1.21 12.00 1.44
CA PRO A 233 -2.02 12.42 2.58
C PRO A 233 -1.26 13.21 3.65
N ALA A 234 0.07 13.08 3.72
CA ALA A 234 0.88 13.81 4.69
C ALA A 234 1.30 15.21 4.23
N ARG A 235 0.97 15.60 3.00
CA ARG A 235 1.18 16.95 2.48
C ARG A 235 -0.13 17.73 2.52
N GLU A 236 -0.04 19.06 2.54
CA GLU A 236 -1.23 19.93 2.54
C GLU A 236 -1.95 19.94 1.19
N ARG A 237 -1.21 19.70 0.09
CA ARG A 237 -1.70 19.76 -1.28
C ARG A 237 -0.96 18.76 -2.16
N GLY A 238 -1.53 18.47 -3.33
CA GLY A 238 -0.93 17.69 -4.39
C GLY A 238 -1.66 17.91 -5.72
N PRO A 239 -1.31 17.15 -6.77
CA PRO A 239 -0.29 16.11 -6.79
C PRO A 239 1.13 16.65 -6.72
N VAL A 240 2.06 15.82 -6.25
CA VAL A 240 3.50 16.06 -6.31
C VAL A 240 4.15 15.06 -7.26
N ALA A 241 5.22 15.47 -7.94
CA ALA A 241 6.00 14.56 -8.78
C ALA A 241 6.91 13.71 -7.88
N VAL A 242 6.79 12.39 -7.97
CA VAL A 242 7.64 11.41 -7.29
C VAL A 242 8.45 10.66 -8.35
N PRO A 243 9.79 10.84 -8.42
CA PRO A 243 10.63 10.15 -9.39
C PRO A 243 10.43 8.64 -9.38
N PHE A 244 10.44 8.01 -10.56
CA PHE A 244 10.24 6.56 -10.68
C PHE A 244 11.21 5.74 -9.81
N ALA A 245 12.49 6.11 -9.82
CA ALA A 245 13.52 5.41 -9.07
C ALA A 245 13.35 5.54 -7.54
N GLU A 246 12.70 6.62 -7.09
CA GLU A 246 12.42 6.84 -5.69
C GLU A 246 11.22 6.02 -5.24
N LEU A 247 10.11 6.11 -5.99
CA LEU A 247 8.92 5.32 -5.69
C LEU A 247 9.24 3.82 -5.72
N ASP A 248 9.99 3.33 -6.71
CA ASP A 248 10.35 1.91 -6.80
C ASP A 248 11.22 1.45 -5.62
N ARG A 249 12.15 2.30 -5.16
CA ARG A 249 12.98 2.00 -3.99
C ARG A 249 12.17 1.98 -2.70
N ALA A 250 11.20 2.89 -2.58
CA ALA A 250 10.35 3.01 -1.40
C ALA A 250 9.30 1.91 -1.36
N ARG A 251 8.72 1.54 -2.51
CA ARG A 251 7.73 0.46 -2.69
C ARG A 251 8.37 -0.94 -2.68
N GLY A 252 9.62 -1.08 -3.10
CA GLY A 252 10.36 -2.35 -3.03
C GLY A 252 11.07 -2.56 -1.69
N ALA A 253 10.80 -1.72 -0.69
CA ALA A 253 11.41 -1.83 0.63
C ALA A 253 10.80 -2.97 1.45
N PHE A 254 11.61 -3.58 2.30
CA PHE A 254 11.11 -4.57 3.27
C PHE A 254 9.97 -3.98 4.11
N GLY A 255 8.90 -4.76 4.32
CA GLY A 255 7.71 -4.31 5.07
C GLY A 255 6.55 -3.79 4.20
N THR A 256 6.80 -3.50 2.92
CA THR A 256 5.76 -3.03 1.99
C THR A 256 5.02 -4.15 1.27
N ASP A 257 5.64 -5.32 1.20
CA ASP A 257 5.17 -6.50 0.44
C ASP A 257 4.73 -6.17 -1.01
N ASP A 258 5.33 -5.14 -1.62
CA ASP A 258 4.97 -4.63 -2.95
C ASP A 258 3.48 -4.26 -3.11
N ASP A 259 2.80 -3.94 -2.00
CA ASP A 259 1.36 -3.74 -1.94
C ASP A 259 0.87 -2.60 -2.86
N VAL A 260 -0.05 -2.95 -3.77
CA VAL A 260 -0.72 -2.02 -4.69
C VAL A 260 -2.20 -2.37 -4.81
N LEU A 261 -3.08 -1.38 -4.66
CA LEU A 261 -4.48 -1.44 -5.07
C LEU A 261 -4.66 -0.68 -6.37
N LEU A 262 -4.94 -1.39 -7.46
CA LEU A 262 -5.31 -0.78 -8.73
C LEU A 262 -6.82 -0.61 -8.80
N VAL A 263 -7.25 0.64 -9.03
CA VAL A 263 -8.65 1.00 -9.24
C VAL A 263 -8.78 1.45 -10.68
N CYS A 264 -9.44 0.64 -11.50
CA CYS A 264 -9.78 0.94 -12.88
C CYS A 264 -11.28 1.17 -12.95
N ASP A 265 -11.70 2.41 -13.12
CA ASP A 265 -13.12 2.78 -13.12
C ASP A 265 -13.34 3.95 -14.08
N GLU A 266 -14.28 3.80 -15.00
CA GLU A 266 -14.55 4.79 -16.05
C GLU A 266 -15.12 6.10 -15.50
N ARG A 267 -15.64 6.10 -14.27
CA ARG A 267 -16.12 7.30 -13.57
C ARG A 267 -14.97 8.14 -13.04
N LEU A 268 -13.76 7.57 -12.91
CA LEU A 268 -12.59 8.36 -12.52
C LEU A 268 -12.40 9.51 -13.50
N PRO A 269 -12.13 10.71 -13.00
CA PRO A 269 -11.98 11.85 -13.88
C PRO A 269 -10.71 11.71 -14.70
N LYS A 270 -10.83 11.92 -16.01
CA LYS A 270 -9.69 11.89 -16.92
C LYS A 270 -8.69 12.97 -16.51
N GLN A 271 -7.42 12.60 -16.42
CA GLN A 271 -6.34 13.54 -16.11
C GLN A 271 -6.33 14.68 -17.15
N ILE A 272 -6.43 15.92 -16.68
CA ILE A 272 -6.27 17.10 -17.53
C ILE A 272 -4.77 17.30 -17.73
N VAL A 273 -4.27 16.95 -18.92
CA VAL A 273 -2.91 17.30 -19.34
C VAL A 273 -2.87 18.81 -19.47
N THR A 274 -2.13 19.49 -18.61
CA THR A 274 -1.85 20.91 -18.79
C THR A 274 -0.98 21.05 -20.03
N GLN A 275 -1.56 21.51 -21.14
CA GLN A 275 -0.77 21.97 -22.28
C GLN A 275 0.03 23.19 -21.82
N SER A 276 1.36 23.14 -21.98
CA SER A 276 2.18 24.35 -21.93
C SER A 276 1.72 25.31 -23.05
N PRO A 277 1.66 26.63 -22.79
CA PRO A 277 1.28 27.61 -23.81
C PRO A 277 2.24 27.63 -25.00
#